data_AF-A0AA39WV97-F1
#
_entry.id   AF-A0AA39WV97-F1
#
_cell.length_a   1.000
_cell.length_b   1.000
_cell.length_c   1.000
_cell.angle_alpha   90.00
_cell.angle_beta   90.00
_cell.angle_gamma   90.00
#
_symmetry.space_group_name_H-M   'P 1'
#
loop_
_entity.id
_entity.type
_entity.pdbx_description
1 polymer ?
#
loop_
_entity_poly.entity_id
_entity_poly.type
_entity_poly.pdbx_seq_one_letter_code
_entity_poly.pdbx_strand_id
1 'polypeptide(L)'
;MSWSGFKKGVNRATTQVMMKTGHVERTNDRDFETELRRYRTMETAANKLQKEAKGYLDSLRAMTASQMRIAETIDAFYGDAGAKDGVSRSYKDAVADLDAETIKALDGPYRTTVLEPISRFCAYFPEINECIKKRGHKQTDYDAMRAKVRKLTDKPDKDPTKLPRAEKDEQLAKAAYDQLNEQLTNEIPQLIDLRVPYLDPSFEALVKIQLRFCAEAYSRMAQVQQYLDADVRDQYASGQLDQRVEEVLQEIRELSIAGTV
;
A
#
# COMPACT_ATOMS: atom_id res chain seq x y z
N MET A 1 -10.57 14.10 -26.86
CA MET A 1 -11.73 13.20 -26.95
C MET A 1 -12.42 13.38 -28.29
N SER A 2 -12.73 12.32 -29.03
CA SER A 2 -13.41 12.43 -30.33
C SER A 2 -14.92 12.69 -30.17
N TRP A 3 -15.53 13.39 -31.13
CA TRP A 3 -16.97 13.63 -31.21
C TRP A 3 -17.80 12.33 -31.15
N SER A 4 -17.28 11.26 -31.75
CA SER A 4 -17.87 9.92 -31.69
C SER A 4 -17.83 9.31 -30.28
N GLY A 5 -16.77 9.58 -29.51
CA GLY A 5 -16.66 9.16 -28.10
C GLY A 5 -17.65 9.90 -27.20
N PHE A 6 -17.81 11.21 -27.40
CA PHE A 6 -18.80 12.01 -26.66
C PHE A 6 -20.24 11.52 -26.92
N LYS A 7 -20.61 11.29 -28.19
CA LYS A 7 -21.92 10.75 -28.57
C LYS A 7 -22.21 9.37 -27.95
N LYS A 8 -21.20 8.48 -27.92
CA LYS A 8 -21.32 7.19 -27.24
C LYS A 8 -21.50 7.34 -25.72
N GLY A 9 -20.80 8.29 -25.11
CA GLY A 9 -20.93 8.58 -23.67
C GLY A 9 -22.36 9.01 -23.28
N VAL A 10 -22.94 9.93 -24.04
CA VAL A 10 -24.32 10.40 -23.82
C VAL A 10 -25.33 9.24 -23.98
N ASN A 11 -25.22 8.44 -25.04
CA ASN A 11 -26.12 7.31 -25.28
C ASN A 11 -26.06 6.26 -24.15
N ARG A 12 -24.87 6.00 -23.59
CA ARG A 12 -24.70 5.07 -22.46
C ARG A 12 -25.33 5.60 -21.18
N ALA A 13 -25.15 6.89 -20.89
CA ALA A 13 -25.79 7.53 -19.74
C ALA A 13 -27.32 7.41 -19.83
N THR A 14 -27.90 7.69 -21.00
CA THR A 14 -29.33 7.52 -21.24
C THR A 14 -29.79 6.07 -21.03
N THR A 15 -29.02 5.10 -21.53
CA THR A 15 -29.33 3.67 -21.37
C THR A 15 -29.30 3.24 -19.90
N GLN A 16 -28.30 3.69 -19.13
CA GLN A 16 -28.23 3.40 -17.69
C GLN A 16 -29.43 3.95 -16.91
N VAL A 17 -29.90 5.15 -17.27
CA VAL A 17 -31.12 5.71 -16.66
C VAL A 17 -32.34 4.85 -17.01
N MET A 18 -32.50 4.44 -18.27
CA MET A 18 -33.62 3.58 -18.69
C MET A 18 -33.59 2.19 -18.05
N MET A 19 -32.41 1.64 -17.76
CA MET A 19 -32.27 0.39 -16.99
C MET A 19 -32.77 0.58 -15.55
N LYS A 20 -32.39 1.68 -14.91
CA LYS A 20 -32.83 1.99 -13.53
C LYS A 20 -34.34 2.20 -13.43
N THR A 21 -34.99 2.66 -14.50
CA THR A 21 -36.45 2.82 -14.56
C THR A 21 -37.20 1.60 -15.11
N GLY A 22 -36.49 0.49 -15.39
CA GLY A 22 -37.10 -0.77 -15.84
C GLY A 22 -37.50 -0.82 -17.32
N HIS A 23 -37.17 0.22 -18.10
CA HIS A 23 -37.48 0.27 -19.54
C HIS A 23 -36.49 -0.52 -20.41
N VAL A 24 -35.33 -0.89 -19.88
CA VAL A 24 -34.31 -1.73 -20.55
C VAL A 24 -33.91 -2.86 -19.61
N GLU A 25 -34.03 -4.10 -20.07
CA GLU A 25 -33.55 -5.27 -19.34
C GLU A 25 -32.02 -5.28 -19.27
N ARG A 26 -31.50 -5.41 -18.05
CA ARG A 26 -30.06 -5.44 -17.77
C ARG A 26 -29.53 -6.87 -17.84
N THR A 27 -28.41 -7.05 -18.52
CA THR A 27 -27.67 -8.33 -18.46
C THR A 27 -27.13 -8.55 -17.04
N ASN A 28 -27.44 -9.71 -16.45
CA ASN A 28 -27.02 -10.09 -15.10
C ASN A 28 -25.89 -11.13 -15.19
N ASP A 29 -24.71 -10.81 -14.65
CA ASP A 29 -23.53 -11.67 -14.68
C ASP A 29 -22.99 -11.84 -13.25
N ARG A 30 -23.65 -12.72 -12.49
CA ARG A 30 -23.41 -12.89 -11.05
C ARG A 30 -22.01 -13.43 -10.75
N ASP A 31 -21.48 -14.28 -11.63
CA ASP A 31 -20.17 -14.89 -11.45
C ASP A 31 -19.08 -13.84 -11.67
N PHE A 32 -19.17 -13.06 -12.76
CA PHE A 32 -18.27 -11.93 -12.97
C PHE A 32 -18.35 -10.90 -11.83
N GLU A 33 -19.55 -10.57 -11.34
CA GLU A 33 -19.72 -9.61 -10.23
C GLU A 33 -19.06 -10.11 -8.93
N THR A 34 -19.10 -11.42 -8.67
CA THR A 34 -18.45 -12.05 -7.51
C THR A 34 -16.94 -11.93 -7.61
N GLU A 35 -16.37 -12.30 -8.76
CA GLU A 35 -14.93 -12.23 -9.00
C GLU A 35 -14.42 -10.79 -9.05
N LEU A 36 -15.21 -9.87 -9.61
CA LEU A 36 -14.91 -8.44 -9.58
C LEU A 36 -14.81 -7.92 -8.14
N ARG A 37 -15.71 -8.34 -7.24
CA ARG A 37 -15.65 -7.93 -5.82
C ARG A 37 -14.38 -8.46 -5.13
N ARG A 38 -13.99 -9.70 -5.42
CA ARG A 38 -12.73 -10.29 -4.93
C ARG A 38 -11.53 -9.52 -5.45
N TYR A 39 -11.49 -9.22 -6.74
CA TYR A 39 -10.45 -8.39 -7.37
C TYR A 39 -10.34 -7.01 -6.71
N ARG A 40 -11.46 -6.30 -6.51
CA ARG A 40 -11.46 -4.97 -5.86
C ARG A 40 -10.92 -5.00 -4.44
N THR A 41 -11.21 -6.07 -3.71
CA THR A 41 -10.70 -6.29 -2.35
C THR A 41 -9.18 -6.48 -2.38
N MET A 42 -8.69 -7.33 -3.28
CA MET A 42 -7.26 -7.56 -3.48
C MET A 42 -6.52 -6.30 -3.93
N GLU A 43 -7.05 -5.58 -4.93
CA GLU A 43 -6.49 -4.32 -5.43
C GLU A 43 -6.33 -3.28 -4.31
N THR A 44 -7.37 -3.11 -3.48
CA THR A 44 -7.33 -2.18 -2.35
C THR A 44 -6.28 -2.60 -1.33
N ALA A 45 -6.22 -3.88 -0.99
CA ALA A 45 -5.24 -4.42 -0.04
C ALA A 45 -3.80 -4.28 -0.56
N ALA A 46 -3.55 -4.57 -1.83
CA ALA A 46 -2.24 -4.47 -2.46
C ALA A 46 -1.73 -3.01 -2.55
N ASN A 47 -2.60 -2.06 -2.94
CA ASN A 47 -2.24 -0.64 -2.94
C ASN A 47 -1.95 -0.12 -1.53
N LYS A 48 -2.72 -0.57 -0.53
CA LYS A 48 -2.43 -0.26 0.88
C LYS A 48 -1.07 -0.84 1.29
N LEU A 49 -0.81 -2.11 0.99
CA LEU A 49 0.47 -2.77 1.26
C LEU A 49 1.64 -2.01 0.64
N GLN A 50 1.53 -1.57 -0.63
CA GLN A 50 2.55 -0.77 -1.29
C GLN A 50 2.88 0.52 -0.52
N LYS A 51 1.83 1.24 -0.07
CA LYS A 51 1.97 2.46 0.71
C LYS A 51 2.66 2.19 2.06
N GLU A 52 2.18 1.20 2.80
CA GLU A 52 2.73 0.87 4.12
C GLU A 52 4.16 0.33 4.03
N ALA A 53 4.47 -0.50 3.04
CA ALA A 53 5.82 -1.02 2.81
C ALA A 53 6.82 0.11 2.51
N LYS A 54 6.41 1.11 1.74
CA LYS A 54 7.23 2.31 1.51
C LYS A 54 7.39 3.13 2.79
N GLY A 55 6.29 3.37 3.49
CA GLY A 55 6.27 4.10 4.77
C GLY A 55 7.17 3.47 5.83
N TYR A 56 7.24 2.13 5.87
CA TYR A 56 8.13 1.41 6.77
C TYR A 56 9.62 1.74 6.53
N LEU A 57 10.09 1.72 5.28
CA LEU A 57 11.47 2.05 4.95
C LEU A 57 11.79 3.52 5.30
N ASP A 58 10.87 4.43 4.96
CA ASP A 58 11.02 5.84 5.29
C ASP A 58 11.06 6.07 6.82
N SER A 59 10.24 5.32 7.58
CA SER A 59 10.24 5.38 9.04
C SER A 59 11.54 4.86 9.65
N LEU A 60 12.10 3.77 9.13
CA LEU A 60 13.39 3.24 9.60
C LEU A 60 14.51 4.28 9.44
N ARG A 61 14.58 4.92 8.26
CA ARG A 61 15.57 5.97 7.98
C ARG A 61 15.36 7.19 8.89
N ALA A 62 14.11 7.60 9.11
CA ALA A 62 13.79 8.72 9.98
C ALA A 62 14.18 8.43 11.43
N MET A 63 13.93 7.20 11.91
CA MET A 63 14.31 6.75 13.24
C MET A 63 15.82 6.79 13.45
N THR A 64 16.62 6.22 12.54
CA THR A 64 18.09 6.21 12.70
C THR A 64 18.69 7.61 12.57
N ALA A 65 18.16 8.44 11.68
CA ALA A 65 18.55 9.85 11.61
C ALA A 65 18.22 10.61 12.92
N SER A 66 17.11 10.29 13.57
CA SER A 66 16.77 10.86 14.88
C SER A 66 17.69 10.35 15.98
N GLN A 67 18.00 9.06 15.98
CA GLN A 67 18.92 8.44 16.92
C GLN A 67 20.32 9.06 16.81
N MET A 68 20.79 9.34 15.59
CA MET A 68 22.05 10.04 15.34
C MET A 68 22.09 11.42 15.98
N ARG A 69 21.06 12.25 15.79
CA ARG A 69 21.01 13.60 16.38
C ARG A 69 21.04 13.57 17.91
N ILE A 70 20.36 12.59 18.51
CA ILE A 70 20.41 12.35 19.96
C ILE A 70 21.85 12.05 20.36
N ALA A 71 22.50 11.11 19.68
CA ALA A 71 23.87 10.72 19.98
C ALA A 71 24.88 11.87 19.83
N GLU A 72 24.77 12.67 18.77
CA GLU A 72 25.59 13.88 18.57
C GLU A 72 25.39 14.90 19.69
N THR A 73 24.16 15.11 20.14
CA THR A 73 23.84 16.06 21.22
C THR A 73 24.41 15.57 22.56
N ILE A 74 24.26 14.28 22.86
CA ILE A 74 24.80 13.66 24.08
C ILE A 74 26.33 13.73 24.07
N ASP A 75 26.99 13.38 22.96
CA ASP A 75 28.45 13.46 22.83
C ASP A 75 28.96 14.90 22.95
N ALA A 76 28.26 15.89 22.37
CA ALA A 76 28.63 17.30 22.55
C ALA A 76 28.47 17.78 24.00
N PHE A 77 27.41 17.33 24.70
CA PHE A 77 27.15 17.75 26.08
C PHE A 77 28.12 17.10 27.09
N TYR A 78 28.37 15.80 26.96
CA TYR A 78 29.19 15.03 27.91
C TYR A 78 30.66 14.88 27.48
N GLY A 79 30.97 15.05 26.19
CA GLY A 79 32.31 14.85 25.63
C GLY A 79 33.31 15.93 25.98
N ASP A 80 32.88 17.20 26.06
CA ASP A 80 33.74 18.33 26.48
C ASP A 80 33.80 18.46 28.02
N ALA A 81 32.78 17.95 28.73
CA ALA A 81 32.64 18.07 30.19
C ALA A 81 33.34 16.93 30.98
N GLY A 82 33.95 15.96 30.30
CA GLY A 82 34.78 14.94 30.96
C GLY A 82 33.97 13.87 31.72
N ALA A 83 32.91 13.32 31.12
CA ALA A 83 32.41 12.02 31.57
C ALA A 83 33.56 11.00 31.42
N LYS A 84 34.08 10.51 32.56
CA LYS A 84 35.31 9.70 32.64
C LYS A 84 35.20 8.31 32.00
N ASP A 85 34.02 7.94 31.51
CA ASP A 85 33.61 6.57 31.15
C ASP A 85 33.48 6.32 29.64
N GLY A 86 33.51 7.36 28.79
CA GLY A 86 33.47 7.22 27.32
C GLY A 86 32.15 6.68 26.77
N VAL A 87 31.10 6.58 27.60
CA VAL A 87 29.78 6.01 27.23
C VAL A 87 29.13 6.80 26.12
N SER A 88 29.14 8.14 26.21
CA SER A 88 28.54 9.03 25.22
C SER A 88 29.15 8.85 23.83
N ARG A 89 30.47 8.69 23.77
CA ARG A 89 31.21 8.42 22.53
C ARG A 89 30.92 7.02 22.00
N SER A 90 30.94 6.00 22.87
CA SER A 90 30.58 4.64 22.48
C SER A 90 29.14 4.54 21.94
N TYR A 91 28.19 5.25 22.55
CA TYR A 91 26.82 5.34 22.05
C TYR A 91 26.77 5.96 20.66
N LYS A 92 27.49 7.07 20.45
CA LYS A 92 27.58 7.73 19.14
C LYS A 92 28.16 6.82 18.07
N ASP A 93 29.25 6.13 18.36
CA ASP A 93 29.86 5.18 17.43
C ASP A 93 28.88 4.05 17.09
N ALA A 94 28.23 3.46 18.09
CA ALA A 94 27.25 2.38 17.89
C ALA A 94 26.04 2.82 17.03
N VAL A 95 25.58 4.07 17.20
CA VAL A 95 24.49 4.65 16.39
C VAL A 95 24.95 4.97 14.97
N ALA A 96 26.16 5.49 14.81
CA ALA A 96 26.73 5.78 13.49
C ALA A 96 26.92 4.51 12.66
N ASP A 97 27.43 3.48 13.30
CA ASP A 97 27.58 2.15 12.76
C ASP A 97 26.22 1.51 12.39
N LEU A 98 25.19 1.68 13.23
CA LEU A 98 23.84 1.23 12.93
C LEU A 98 23.28 1.89 11.67
N ASP A 99 23.43 3.22 11.54
CA ASP A 99 22.96 3.94 10.36
C ASP A 99 23.76 3.57 9.10
N ALA A 100 25.08 3.59 9.20
CA ALA A 100 25.98 3.44 8.05
C ALA A 100 26.05 2.00 7.52
N GLU A 101 26.08 1.00 8.40
CA GLU A 101 26.33 -0.38 8.00
C GLU A 101 25.05 -1.22 7.96
N THR A 102 24.04 -0.89 8.78
CA THR A 102 22.80 -1.68 8.85
C THR A 102 21.76 -1.09 7.92
N ILE A 103 21.34 0.16 8.12
CA ILE A 103 20.25 0.75 7.32
C ILE A 103 20.64 0.89 5.85
N LYS A 104 21.81 1.45 5.54
CA LYS A 104 22.24 1.59 4.13
C LYS A 104 22.40 0.23 3.43
N ALA A 105 22.86 -0.80 4.14
CA ALA A 105 23.00 -2.14 3.59
C ALA A 105 21.66 -2.85 3.40
N LEU A 106 20.63 -2.51 4.20
CA LEU A 106 19.28 -3.05 4.07
C LEU A 106 18.42 -2.32 3.04
N ASP A 107 18.76 -1.07 2.71
CA ASP A 107 17.98 -0.23 1.79
C ASP A 107 17.81 -0.85 0.41
N GLY A 108 18.92 -1.26 -0.21
CA GLY A 108 18.94 -1.90 -1.53
C GLY A 108 18.14 -3.21 -1.54
N PRO A 109 18.47 -4.18 -0.67
CA PRO A 109 17.71 -5.42 -0.54
C PRO A 109 16.21 -5.19 -0.32
N TYR A 110 15.82 -4.27 0.56
CA TYR A 110 14.42 -3.98 0.82
C TYR A 110 13.71 -3.42 -0.41
N ARG A 111 14.34 -2.49 -1.12
CA ARG A 111 13.79 -1.95 -2.37
C ARG A 111 13.57 -3.04 -3.41
N THR A 112 14.58 -3.85 -3.66
CA THR A 112 14.56 -4.87 -4.71
C THR A 112 13.65 -6.05 -4.38
N THR A 113 13.62 -6.49 -3.13
CA THR A 113 12.90 -7.72 -2.74
C THR A 113 11.49 -7.47 -2.20
N VAL A 114 11.19 -6.25 -1.73
CA VAL A 114 9.89 -5.89 -1.15
C VAL A 114 9.19 -4.82 -1.99
N LEU A 115 9.79 -3.63 -2.14
CA LEU A 115 9.09 -2.50 -2.77
C LEU A 115 8.83 -2.66 -4.26
N GLU A 116 9.84 -3.12 -5.01
CA GLU A 116 9.75 -3.27 -6.45
C GLU A 116 8.72 -4.33 -6.87
N PRO A 117 8.70 -5.56 -6.30
CA PRO A 117 7.69 -6.55 -6.64
C PRO A 117 6.27 -6.07 -6.31
N ILE A 118 6.04 -5.51 -5.11
CA ILE A 118 4.72 -4.98 -4.73
C ILE A 118 4.30 -3.85 -5.68
N SER A 119 5.23 -2.96 -6.04
CA SER A 119 4.94 -1.86 -6.96
C SER A 119 4.62 -2.36 -8.38
N ARG A 120 5.34 -3.37 -8.86
CA ARG A 120 5.09 -4.00 -10.16
C ARG A 120 3.74 -4.69 -10.17
N PHE A 121 3.37 -5.39 -9.10
CA PHE A 121 2.04 -5.99 -8.96
C PHE A 121 0.93 -4.93 -9.04
N CYS A 122 1.05 -3.83 -8.30
CA CYS A 122 0.08 -2.74 -8.33
C CYS A 122 0.02 -2.02 -9.70
N ALA A 123 1.12 -2.02 -10.47
CA ALA A 123 1.18 -1.37 -11.78
C ALA A 123 0.28 -2.02 -12.84
N TYR A 124 -0.17 -3.27 -12.63
CA TYR A 124 -1.11 -3.93 -13.56
C TYR A 124 -2.56 -3.45 -13.38
N PHE A 125 -2.94 -2.98 -12.19
CA PHE A 125 -4.34 -2.65 -11.88
C PHE A 125 -4.96 -1.57 -12.78
N PRO A 126 -4.26 -0.48 -13.17
CA PRO A 126 -4.84 0.52 -14.07
C PRO A 126 -5.30 -0.05 -15.41
N GLU A 127 -4.52 -0.96 -16.00
CA GLU A 127 -4.87 -1.59 -17.28
C GLU A 127 -6.07 -2.53 -17.13
N ILE A 128 -6.06 -3.38 -16.09
CA ILE A 128 -7.17 -4.29 -15.76
C ILE A 128 -8.46 -3.49 -15.51
N ASN A 129 -8.37 -2.37 -14.80
CA ASN A 129 -9.50 -1.48 -14.53
C ASN A 129 -10.09 -0.89 -15.81
N GLU A 130 -9.25 -0.51 -16.77
CA GLU A 130 -9.72 -0.02 -18.06
C GLU A 130 -10.38 -1.14 -18.88
N CYS A 131 -9.91 -2.39 -18.78
CA CYS A 131 -10.60 -3.55 -19.39
C CYS A 131 -11.97 -3.80 -18.75
N ILE A 132 -12.08 -3.79 -17.41
CA ILE A 132 -13.35 -3.93 -16.68
C ILE A 132 -14.34 -2.82 -17.09
N LYS A 133 -13.86 -1.58 -17.17
CA LYS A 133 -14.66 -0.43 -17.61
C LYS A 133 -15.12 -0.56 -19.06
N LYS A 134 -14.23 -1.00 -19.96
CA LYS A 134 -14.58 -1.29 -21.37
C LYS A 134 -15.64 -2.38 -21.46
N ARG A 135 -15.53 -3.46 -20.68
CA ARG A 135 -16.57 -4.52 -20.59
C ARG A 135 -17.92 -3.93 -20.18
N GLY A 136 -17.97 -3.12 -19.12
CA GLY A 136 -19.22 -2.48 -18.66
C GLY A 136 -19.84 -1.56 -19.72
N HIS A 137 -19.02 -0.83 -20.48
CA HIS A 137 -19.50 -0.05 -21.62
C HIS A 137 -20.09 -0.94 -22.72
N LYS A 138 -19.45 -2.05 -23.07
CA LYS A 138 -19.94 -2.99 -24.09
C LYS A 138 -21.22 -3.68 -23.67
N GLN A 139 -21.35 -4.02 -22.39
CA GLN A 139 -22.58 -4.55 -21.81
C GLN A 139 -23.75 -3.58 -21.98
N THR A 140 -23.51 -2.29 -21.68
CA THR A 140 -24.53 -1.24 -21.86
C THR A 140 -24.91 -1.06 -23.33
N ASP A 141 -23.91 -1.07 -24.23
CA ASP A 141 -24.14 -0.96 -25.67
C ASP A 141 -24.95 -2.17 -26.20
N TYR A 142 -24.66 -3.38 -25.73
CA TYR A 142 -25.38 -4.62 -26.04
C TYR A 142 -26.84 -4.57 -25.57
N ASP A 143 -27.08 -4.25 -24.30
CA ASP A 143 -28.43 -4.17 -23.72
C ASP A 143 -29.30 -3.12 -24.46
N ALA A 144 -28.71 -1.99 -24.88
CA ALA A 144 -29.40 -0.98 -25.69
C ALA A 144 -29.82 -1.52 -27.06
N MET A 145 -28.95 -2.27 -27.75
CA MET A 145 -29.27 -2.86 -29.05
C MET A 145 -30.31 -3.98 -28.92
N ARG A 146 -30.20 -4.82 -27.89
CA ARG A 146 -31.20 -5.85 -27.58
C ARG A 146 -32.59 -5.23 -27.33
N ALA A 147 -32.66 -4.15 -26.56
CA ALA A 147 -33.92 -3.42 -26.34
C ALA A 147 -34.49 -2.81 -27.63
N LYS A 148 -33.61 -2.29 -28.51
CA LYS A 148 -34.01 -1.76 -29.82
C LYS A 148 -34.58 -2.86 -30.74
N VAL A 149 -33.93 -4.02 -30.79
CA VAL A 149 -34.41 -5.19 -31.54
C VAL A 149 -35.79 -5.59 -31.03
N ARG A 150 -35.94 -5.82 -29.71
CA ARG A 150 -37.23 -6.17 -29.09
C ARG A 150 -38.34 -5.18 -29.46
N LYS A 151 -38.06 -3.87 -29.38
CA LYS A 151 -39.04 -2.84 -29.75
C LYS A 151 -39.47 -2.91 -31.22
N LEU A 152 -38.54 -3.20 -32.14
CA LEU A 152 -38.83 -3.36 -33.57
C LEU A 152 -39.54 -4.68 -33.88
N THR A 153 -39.30 -5.72 -33.08
CA THR A 153 -40.03 -6.99 -33.15
C THR A 153 -41.47 -6.82 -32.68
N ASP A 154 -41.67 -6.19 -31.51
CA ASP A 154 -43.00 -5.98 -30.91
C ASP A 154 -43.84 -4.98 -31.73
N LYS A 155 -43.18 -3.98 -32.34
CA LYS A 155 -43.82 -2.99 -33.21
C LYS A 155 -43.01 -2.83 -34.51
N PRO A 156 -43.32 -3.64 -35.55
CA PRO A 156 -42.64 -3.58 -36.83
C PRO A 156 -42.70 -2.19 -37.47
N ASP A 157 -41.57 -1.74 -38.00
CA ASP A 157 -41.49 -0.48 -38.74
C ASP A 157 -42.01 -0.68 -40.19
N LYS A 158 -42.39 0.42 -40.84
CA LYS A 158 -42.79 0.41 -42.26
C LYS A 158 -41.64 0.05 -43.19
N ASP A 159 -40.41 0.34 -42.77
CA ASP A 159 -39.20 -0.03 -43.50
C ASP A 159 -38.75 -1.44 -43.09
N PRO A 160 -38.88 -2.46 -43.98
CA PRO A 160 -38.55 -3.84 -43.66
C PRO A 160 -37.05 -4.08 -43.44
N THR A 161 -36.18 -3.13 -43.80
CA THR A 161 -34.73 -3.26 -43.62
C THR A 161 -34.26 -2.88 -42.21
N LYS A 162 -35.09 -2.17 -41.43
CA LYS A 162 -34.70 -1.66 -40.10
C LYS A 162 -34.48 -2.76 -39.08
N LEU A 163 -35.34 -3.77 -39.04
CA LEU A 163 -35.21 -4.88 -38.10
C LEU A 163 -33.96 -5.72 -38.41
N PRO A 164 -33.73 -6.22 -39.65
CA PRO A 164 -32.50 -6.93 -40.01
C PRO A 164 -31.23 -6.15 -39.71
N ARG A 165 -31.24 -4.82 -39.92
CA ARG A 165 -30.11 -3.95 -39.58
C ARG A 165 -29.88 -3.85 -38.07
N ALA A 166 -30.95 -3.71 -37.28
CA ALA A 166 -30.85 -3.66 -35.82
C ALA A 166 -30.37 -5.00 -35.23
N GLU A 167 -30.81 -6.13 -35.79
CA GLU A 167 -30.34 -7.47 -35.41
C GLU A 167 -28.85 -7.63 -35.71
N LYS A 168 -28.38 -7.18 -36.88
CA LYS A 168 -26.94 -7.18 -37.19
C LYS A 168 -26.14 -6.30 -36.22
N ASP A 169 -26.64 -5.11 -35.88
CA ASP A 169 -25.99 -4.21 -34.91
C ASP A 169 -25.96 -4.84 -33.49
N GLU A 170 -27.02 -5.56 -33.10
CA GLU A 170 -27.10 -6.29 -31.83
C GLU A 170 -26.09 -7.45 -31.76
N GLN A 171 -25.98 -8.25 -32.82
CA GLN A 171 -25.00 -9.34 -32.91
C GLN A 171 -23.56 -8.82 -32.80
N LEU A 172 -23.24 -7.70 -33.45
CA LEU A 172 -21.93 -7.07 -33.35
C LEU A 172 -21.64 -6.53 -31.93
N ALA A 173 -22.66 -5.94 -31.27
CA ALA A 173 -22.54 -5.47 -29.90
C ALA A 173 -22.36 -6.64 -28.92
N LYS A 174 -23.09 -7.74 -29.14
CA LYS A 174 -22.99 -8.98 -28.37
C LYS A 174 -21.59 -9.59 -28.47
N ALA A 175 -21.08 -9.81 -29.68
CA ALA A 175 -19.75 -10.37 -29.88
C ALA A 175 -18.65 -9.55 -29.19
N ALA A 176 -18.74 -8.21 -29.26
CA ALA A 176 -17.78 -7.33 -28.61
C ALA A 176 -17.89 -7.32 -27.07
N TYR A 177 -19.08 -7.57 -26.52
CA TYR A 177 -19.27 -7.76 -25.08
C TYR A 177 -18.74 -9.13 -24.64
N ASP A 178 -19.17 -10.20 -25.31
CA ASP A 178 -18.81 -11.58 -24.97
C ASP A 178 -17.30 -11.78 -24.98
N GLN A 179 -16.58 -11.22 -25.95
CA GLN A 179 -15.12 -11.28 -26.01
C GLN A 179 -14.44 -10.75 -24.73
N LEU A 180 -14.83 -9.55 -24.28
CA LEU A 180 -14.27 -8.96 -23.06
C LEU A 180 -14.79 -9.66 -21.80
N ASN A 181 -16.02 -10.15 -21.84
CA ASN A 181 -16.62 -10.85 -20.73
C ASN A 181 -15.89 -12.16 -20.45
N GLU A 182 -15.72 -12.98 -21.47
CA GLU A 182 -15.02 -14.27 -21.41
C GLU A 182 -13.57 -14.06 -20.96
N GLN A 183 -12.87 -13.10 -21.56
CA GLN A 183 -11.51 -12.76 -21.16
C GLN A 183 -11.40 -12.46 -19.67
N LEU A 184 -12.19 -11.50 -19.17
CA LEU A 184 -12.09 -11.09 -17.77
C LEU A 184 -12.62 -12.15 -16.79
N THR A 185 -13.62 -12.92 -17.20
CA THR A 185 -14.15 -14.03 -16.37
C THR A 185 -13.11 -15.12 -16.19
N ASN A 186 -12.26 -15.37 -17.21
CA ASN A 186 -11.19 -16.35 -17.13
C ASN A 186 -9.95 -15.80 -16.41
N GLU A 187 -9.55 -14.56 -16.68
CA GLU A 187 -8.28 -13.99 -16.23
C GLU A 187 -8.32 -13.44 -14.80
N ILE A 188 -9.44 -12.84 -14.35
CA ILE A 188 -9.53 -12.26 -13.00
C ILE A 188 -9.29 -13.31 -11.90
N PRO A 189 -9.92 -14.50 -11.92
CA PRO A 189 -9.67 -15.53 -10.91
C PRO A 189 -8.20 -15.96 -10.87
N GLN A 190 -7.57 -16.13 -12.04
CA GLN A 190 -6.16 -16.50 -12.14
C GLN A 190 -5.25 -15.45 -11.54
N LEU A 191 -5.50 -14.16 -11.83
CA LEU A 191 -4.78 -13.05 -11.22
C LEU A 191 -4.92 -13.06 -9.70
N ILE A 192 -6.12 -13.30 -9.19
CA ILE A 192 -6.38 -13.41 -7.76
C ILE A 192 -5.54 -14.54 -7.17
N ASP A 193 -5.55 -15.72 -7.76
CA ASP A 193 -4.84 -16.89 -7.23
C ASP A 193 -3.32 -16.71 -7.28
N LEU A 194 -2.79 -16.06 -8.32
CA LEU A 194 -1.36 -15.77 -8.47
C LEU A 194 -0.82 -14.75 -7.46
N ARG A 195 -1.68 -13.98 -6.77
CA ARG A 195 -1.24 -12.99 -5.77
C ARG A 195 -0.35 -13.57 -4.68
N VAL A 196 -0.64 -14.81 -4.25
CA VAL A 196 0.07 -15.48 -3.14
C VAL A 196 1.48 -15.88 -3.58
N PRO A 197 1.69 -16.74 -4.59
CA PRO A 197 3.03 -17.12 -5.01
C PRO A 197 3.86 -15.94 -5.51
N TYR A 198 3.22 -14.88 -6.01
CA TYR A 198 3.91 -13.66 -6.41
C TYR A 198 4.45 -12.85 -5.21
N LEU A 199 3.66 -12.70 -4.14
CA LEU A 199 4.00 -11.86 -2.98
C LEU A 199 4.70 -12.61 -1.85
N ASP A 200 4.59 -13.94 -1.78
CA ASP A 200 5.22 -14.77 -0.75
C ASP A 200 6.73 -14.53 -0.61
N PRO A 201 7.53 -14.47 -1.70
CA PRO A 201 8.96 -14.18 -1.58
C PRO A 201 9.25 -12.80 -0.99
N SER A 202 8.40 -11.80 -1.30
CA SER A 202 8.53 -10.46 -0.74
C SER A 202 8.17 -10.42 0.74
N PHE A 203 7.19 -11.22 1.17
CA PHE A 203 6.86 -11.36 2.59
C PHE A 203 8.00 -12.03 3.37
N GLU A 204 8.57 -13.12 2.83
CA GLU A 204 9.72 -13.78 3.43
C GLU A 204 10.93 -12.84 3.54
N ALA A 205 11.22 -12.09 2.47
CA ALA A 205 12.30 -11.11 2.45
C ALA A 205 12.07 -9.98 3.47
N LEU A 206 10.84 -9.48 3.59
CA LEU A 206 10.46 -8.48 4.57
C LEU A 206 10.78 -8.96 6.00
N VAL A 207 10.33 -10.16 6.37
CA VAL A 207 10.57 -10.73 7.72
C VAL A 207 12.07 -10.89 7.97
N LYS A 208 12.84 -11.39 7.01
CA LYS A 208 14.30 -11.57 7.14
C LYS A 208 15.03 -10.24 7.31
N ILE A 209 14.63 -9.20 6.58
CA ILE A 209 15.21 -7.86 6.68
C ILE A 209 14.89 -7.25 8.05
N GLN A 210 13.65 -7.38 8.52
CA GLN A 210 13.24 -6.90 9.84
C GLN A 210 14.01 -7.60 10.96
N LEU A 211 14.14 -8.93 10.89
CA LEU A 211 14.91 -9.72 11.85
C LEU A 211 16.38 -9.27 11.87
N ARG A 212 17.00 -9.10 10.70
CA ARG A 212 18.38 -8.64 10.58
C ARG A 212 18.56 -7.25 11.18
N PHE A 213 17.65 -6.32 10.88
CA PHE A 213 17.67 -4.98 11.47
C PHE A 213 17.61 -5.03 13.00
N CYS A 214 16.66 -5.77 13.57
CA CYS A 214 16.50 -5.88 15.01
C CYS A 214 17.71 -6.54 15.69
N ALA A 215 18.27 -7.59 15.08
CA ALA A 215 19.44 -8.29 15.61
C ALA A 215 20.69 -7.40 15.61
N GLU A 216 20.95 -6.68 14.51
CA GLU A 216 22.09 -5.76 14.42
C GLU A 216 21.91 -4.55 15.36
N ALA A 217 20.69 -3.99 15.45
CA ALA A 217 20.37 -2.91 16.39
C ALA A 217 20.59 -3.34 17.85
N TYR A 218 20.10 -4.52 18.23
CA TYR A 218 20.32 -5.07 19.57
C TYR A 218 21.82 -5.27 19.85
N SER A 219 22.55 -5.90 18.93
CA SER A 219 23.98 -6.16 19.10
C SER A 219 24.78 -4.88 19.31
N ARG A 220 24.51 -3.82 18.52
CA ARG A 220 25.22 -2.54 18.64
C ARG A 220 24.87 -1.83 19.94
N MET A 221 23.60 -1.81 20.35
CA MET A 221 23.21 -1.19 21.62
C MET A 221 23.70 -1.97 22.84
N ALA A 222 23.76 -3.30 22.78
CA ALA A 222 24.31 -4.13 23.85
C ALA A 222 25.80 -3.84 24.10
N GLN A 223 26.57 -3.49 23.06
CA GLN A 223 27.97 -3.07 23.22
C GLN A 223 28.10 -1.75 23.98
N VAL A 224 27.11 -0.85 23.94
CA VAL A 224 27.15 0.39 24.73
C VAL A 224 26.97 0.10 26.21
N GLN A 225 26.17 -0.92 26.56
CA GLN A 225 25.89 -1.27 27.95
C GLN A 225 27.13 -1.65 28.76
N GLN A 226 28.20 -2.13 28.11
CA GLN A 226 29.45 -2.48 28.82
C GLN A 226 30.17 -1.25 29.39
N TYR A 227 29.89 -0.06 28.85
CA TYR A 227 30.47 1.20 29.32
C TYR A 227 29.65 1.83 30.44
N LEU A 228 28.39 1.41 30.64
CA LEU A 228 27.56 1.92 31.72
C LEU A 228 28.10 1.48 33.08
N ASP A 229 28.05 2.38 34.07
CA ASP A 229 28.45 2.10 35.44
C ASP A 229 27.74 0.86 36.00
N ALA A 230 28.48 0.02 36.70
CA ALA A 230 27.96 -1.24 37.26
C ALA A 230 26.78 -1.01 38.21
N ASP A 231 26.85 0.04 39.02
CA ASP A 231 25.77 0.44 39.94
C ASP A 231 24.49 0.85 39.20
N VAL A 232 24.61 1.56 38.07
CA VAL A 232 23.46 1.93 37.22
C VAL A 232 22.82 0.68 36.59
N ARG A 233 23.62 -0.31 36.18
CA ARG A 233 23.12 -1.58 35.64
C ARG A 233 22.38 -2.40 36.69
N ASP A 234 22.89 -2.45 37.92
CA ASP A 234 22.25 -3.14 39.04
C ASP A 234 20.96 -2.43 39.49
N GLN A 235 20.95 -1.10 39.50
CA GLN A 235 19.75 -0.29 39.78
C GLN A 235 18.68 -0.45 38.69
N TYR A 236 19.06 -0.54 37.42
CA TYR A 236 18.13 -0.88 36.34
C TYR A 236 17.56 -2.30 36.51
N ALA A 237 18.42 -3.29 36.76
CA ALA A 237 18.01 -4.69 36.93
C ALA A 237 17.09 -4.92 38.16
N SER A 238 17.25 -4.10 39.21
CA SER A 238 16.43 -4.11 40.42
C SER A 238 15.20 -3.20 40.38
N GLY A 239 15.00 -2.45 39.27
CA GLY A 239 13.86 -1.55 39.09
C GLY A 239 13.93 -0.24 39.89
N GLN A 240 15.11 0.14 40.38
CA GLN A 240 15.33 1.31 41.24
C GLN A 240 15.76 2.57 40.46
N LEU A 241 16.04 2.44 39.16
CA LEU A 241 16.54 3.54 38.34
C LEU A 241 15.58 4.74 38.28
N ASP A 242 14.27 4.49 38.21
CA ASP A 242 13.26 5.56 38.12
C ASP A 242 13.24 6.41 39.40
N GLN A 243 13.31 5.76 40.57
CA GLN A 243 13.38 6.45 41.86
C GLN A 243 14.65 7.30 41.95
N ARG A 244 15.78 6.81 41.45
CA ARG A 244 17.03 7.56 41.44
C ARG A 244 16.96 8.83 40.58
N VAL A 245 16.31 8.75 39.42
CA VAL A 245 16.08 9.92 38.56
C VAL A 245 15.19 10.94 39.27
N GLU A 246 14.13 10.50 39.93
CA GLU A 246 13.25 11.40 40.71
C GLU A 246 13.97 12.09 41.87
N GLU A 247 14.83 11.37 42.60
CA GLU A 247 15.67 11.94 43.66
C GLU A 247 16.59 13.04 43.12
N VAL A 248 17.28 12.80 42.01
CA VAL A 248 18.16 13.81 41.38
C VAL A 248 17.35 15.03 40.90
N LEU A 249 16.16 14.82 40.34
CA LEU A 249 15.27 15.92 39.94
C LEU A 249 14.79 16.73 41.15
N GLN A 250 14.56 16.08 42.29
CA GLN A 250 14.19 16.72 43.53
C GLN A 250 15.35 17.53 44.12
N GLU A 251 16.57 16.99 44.12
CA GLU A 251 17.79 17.72 44.47
C GLU A 251 17.95 18.98 43.60
N ILE A 252 17.72 18.88 42.29
CA ILE A 252 17.75 20.03 41.37
C ILE A 252 16.68 21.07 41.71
N ARG A 253 15.47 20.66 42.12
CA ARG A 253 14.41 21.59 42.56
C ARG A 253 14.77 22.31 43.86
N GLU A 254 15.55 21.65 44.72
CA GLU A 254 16.04 22.20 45.98
C GLU A 254 17.25 23.12 45.79
N LEU A 255 17.90 23.08 44.62
CA LEU A 255 18.88 24.10 44.25
C LEU A 255 18.18 25.46 44.15
N SER A 256 18.39 26.32 45.15
CA SER A 256 18.00 27.72 45.13
C SER A 256 18.87 28.49 44.13
N ILE A 257 18.62 28.33 42.82
CA ILE A 257 19.35 29.03 41.75
C ILE A 257 18.95 30.52 41.65
N ALA A 258 17.91 30.94 42.38
CA ALA A 258 17.66 32.33 42.72
C ALA A 258 17.37 32.43 44.22
N GLY A 259 18.41 32.60 45.03
CA GLY A 259 18.22 33.16 46.37
C GLY A 259 17.61 34.54 46.23
N THR A 260 16.60 34.84 47.06
CA THR A 260 16.16 36.19 47.37
C THR A 260 17.36 37.13 47.58
N VAL A 261 17.60 38.02 46.61
CA VAL A 261 17.84 39.48 46.76
C VAL A 261 17.26 40.17 45.53
#